data_AF-A0A212TF74-F1
#
_entry.id   AF-A0A212TF74-F1
#
_cell.length_a   1.000
_cell.length_b   1.000
_cell.length_c   1.000
_cell.angle_alpha   90.00
_cell.angle_beta   90.00
_cell.angle_gamma   90.00
#
_symmetry.space_group_name_H-M   'P 1'
#
loop_
_entity.id
_entity.type
_entity.pdbx_description
1 polymer ?
#
loop_
_entity_poly.entity_id
_entity_poly.type
_entity_poly.pdbx_seq_one_letter_code
_entity_poly.pdbx_strand_id
1 'polypeptide(L)'
;MKLGINTYGKNAINLSKIIRHADHHEFRQISVSVQLTGDFDAVHTHGDNSTVLPTDTQKNTVYALAKEHFTGTIEEFGLHLAHFFVTRNPQISQARISIEEHSWQRMQFDGQAHTHAFTGGSTEKRTTVVTQNAEGPVVLSGLKDLLLLKTTDSGFENFIQDEYTVLKETADRILATQCEATWEYTATALDFEALFQQIRTSLLRTFSEHKSLSVQHTLYSIGEKILQEQEVVKEVSLIMPNKHHIPFNLEQFGLENKNEIFVATDAPFGYITGTVVRD
;
A
#
# COMPACT_ATOMS: atom_id res chain seq x y z
N MET A 1 35.07 -13.39 8.06
CA MET A 1 33.82 -12.82 7.52
C MET A 1 32.81 -12.72 8.66
N LYS A 2 31.95 -11.70 8.71
CA LYS A 2 30.96 -11.51 9.78
C LYS A 2 29.57 -11.32 9.16
N LEU A 3 28.56 -11.95 9.74
CA LEU A 3 27.17 -11.77 9.35
C LEU A 3 26.64 -10.44 9.90
N GLY A 4 25.89 -9.69 9.07
CA GLY A 4 25.15 -8.51 9.51
C GLY A 4 23.77 -8.87 10.08
N ILE A 5 22.86 -7.90 10.15
CA ILE A 5 21.46 -8.17 10.49
C ILE A 5 20.88 -9.16 9.47
N ASN A 6 20.22 -10.20 9.96
CA ASN A 6 19.60 -11.23 9.14
C ASN A 6 18.14 -11.45 9.54
N THR A 7 17.36 -11.97 8.60
CA THR A 7 15.95 -12.32 8.80
C THR A 7 15.60 -13.47 7.86
N TYR A 8 14.58 -14.26 8.22
CA TYR A 8 14.03 -15.30 7.36
C TYR A 8 12.52 -15.42 7.60
N GLY A 9 11.82 -16.06 6.67
CA GLY A 9 10.44 -16.43 6.91
C GLY A 9 9.71 -16.94 5.66
N LYS A 10 8.40 -16.74 5.60
CA LYS A 10 7.56 -17.17 4.48
C LYS A 10 6.80 -15.97 3.91
N ASN A 11 6.90 -15.79 2.60
CA ASN A 11 6.20 -14.75 1.87
C ASN A 11 5.01 -15.33 1.09
N ALA A 12 4.06 -14.46 0.75
CA ALA A 12 2.93 -14.76 -0.13
C ALA A 12 2.06 -15.95 0.34
N ILE A 13 1.79 -16.03 1.64
CA ILE A 13 0.82 -16.98 2.20
C ILE A 13 -0.58 -16.47 1.84
N ASN A 14 -1.08 -16.91 0.68
CA ASN A 14 -2.38 -16.54 0.17
C ASN A 14 -3.50 -17.32 0.88
N LEU A 15 -4.52 -16.60 1.34
CA LEU A 15 -5.70 -17.20 1.96
C LEU A 15 -6.96 -16.39 1.68
N SER A 16 -8.10 -17.10 1.67
CA SER A 16 -9.43 -16.49 1.67
C SER A 16 -10.20 -16.92 2.90
N LYS A 17 -11.00 -16.03 3.46
CA LYS A 17 -11.88 -16.30 4.60
C LYS A 17 -13.31 -15.93 4.26
N ILE A 18 -14.23 -16.81 4.63
CA ILE A 18 -15.67 -16.55 4.60
C ILE A 18 -16.13 -16.38 6.04
N ILE A 19 -16.76 -15.26 6.34
CA ILE A 19 -17.49 -15.03 7.60
C ILE A 19 -18.98 -15.17 7.26
N ARG A 20 -19.66 -16.13 7.91
CA ARG A 20 -21.07 -16.41 7.63
C ARG A 20 -21.93 -15.81 8.73
N HIS A 21 -22.77 -14.86 8.34
CA HIS A 21 -23.87 -14.34 9.15
C HIS A 21 -25.17 -15.08 8.78
N ALA A 22 -26.25 -14.76 9.49
CA ALA A 22 -27.54 -15.43 9.27
C ALA A 22 -28.16 -15.10 7.90
N ASP A 23 -27.96 -13.87 7.42
CA ASP A 23 -28.60 -13.29 6.24
C ASP A 23 -27.63 -13.02 5.08
N HIS A 24 -26.32 -12.98 5.35
CA HIS A 24 -25.30 -12.74 4.33
C HIS A 24 -23.95 -13.38 4.68
N HIS A 25 -23.07 -13.48 3.68
CA HIS A 25 -21.68 -13.88 3.84
C HIS A 25 -20.77 -12.69 3.56
N GLU A 26 -19.68 -12.56 4.30
CA GLU A 26 -18.53 -11.75 3.93
C GLU A 26 -17.45 -12.64 3.29
N PHE A 27 -16.77 -12.10 2.28
CA PHE A 27 -15.65 -12.76 1.63
C PHE A 27 -14.43 -11.84 1.69
N ARG A 28 -13.31 -12.39 2.18
CA ARG A 28 -12.05 -11.67 2.30
C ARG A 28 -10.94 -12.49 1.70
N GLN A 29 -9.97 -11.83 1.10
CA GLN A 29 -8.81 -12.47 0.49
C GLN A 29 -7.56 -11.64 0.80
N ILE A 30 -6.57 -12.28 1.41
CA ILE A 30 -5.33 -11.63 1.81
C ILE A 30 -4.11 -12.44 1.39
N SER A 31 -2.98 -11.76 1.30
CA SER A 31 -1.65 -12.34 1.18
C SER A 31 -0.82 -11.91 2.39
N VAL A 32 -0.29 -12.87 3.14
CA VAL A 32 0.50 -12.62 4.37
C VAL A 32 1.96 -12.98 4.14
N SER A 33 2.87 -12.13 4.59
CA SER A 33 4.31 -12.39 4.63
C SER A 33 4.82 -12.22 6.05
N VAL A 34 5.61 -13.19 6.52
CA VAL A 34 6.19 -13.26 7.86
C VAL A 34 7.71 -13.18 7.73
N GLN A 35 8.33 -12.28 8.48
CA GLN A 35 9.77 -12.13 8.59
C GLN A 35 10.17 -12.12 10.07
N LEU A 36 11.10 -13.00 10.45
CA LEU A 36 11.54 -13.19 11.83
C LEU A 36 13.02 -12.82 11.94
N THR A 37 13.36 -12.02 12.94
CA THR A 37 14.73 -11.63 13.28
C THR A 37 15.01 -12.07 14.72
N GLY A 38 16.23 -12.54 14.99
CA GLY A 38 16.55 -13.19 16.26
C GLY A 38 17.93 -13.85 16.26
N ASP A 39 18.12 -14.76 17.21
CA ASP A 39 19.36 -15.52 17.38
C ASP A 39 19.47 -16.67 16.36
N PHE A 40 19.95 -16.31 15.15
CA PHE A 40 20.10 -17.22 14.01
C PHE A 40 21.51 -17.25 13.42
N ASP A 41 22.52 -16.74 14.13
CA ASP A 41 23.90 -16.71 13.64
C ASP A 41 24.47 -18.12 13.43
N ALA A 42 24.16 -19.05 14.35
CA ALA A 42 24.59 -20.45 14.27
C ALA A 42 24.04 -21.17 13.03
N VAL A 43 22.84 -20.80 12.56
CA VAL A 43 22.22 -21.31 11.33
C VAL A 43 23.11 -21.01 10.12
N HIS A 44 23.62 -19.78 10.05
CA HIS A 44 24.40 -19.32 8.91
C HIS A 44 25.88 -19.74 8.98
N THR A 45 26.45 -19.76 10.19
CA THR A 45 27.88 -19.97 10.39
C THR A 45 28.25 -21.43 10.59
N HIS A 46 27.34 -22.23 11.16
CA HIS A 46 27.59 -23.63 11.51
C HIS A 46 26.55 -24.60 10.91
N GLY A 47 25.49 -24.09 10.26
CA GLY A 47 24.40 -24.92 9.76
C GLY A 47 23.52 -25.52 10.87
N ASP A 48 23.59 -24.98 12.08
CA ASP A 48 22.79 -25.46 13.21
C ASP A 48 21.37 -24.86 13.14
N ASN A 49 20.39 -25.72 12.86
CA ASN A 49 18.98 -25.33 12.71
C ASN A 49 18.18 -25.40 14.03
N SER A 50 18.82 -25.64 15.17
CA SER A 50 18.15 -25.84 16.47
C SER A 50 17.25 -24.68 16.90
N THR A 51 17.52 -23.46 16.47
CA THR A 51 16.73 -22.25 16.77
C THR A 51 15.73 -21.90 15.67
N VAL A 52 15.72 -22.60 14.54
CA VAL A 52 14.89 -22.27 13.37
C VAL A 52 13.45 -22.75 13.56
N LEU A 53 12.50 -21.82 13.47
CA LEU A 53 11.09 -22.12 13.28
C LEU A 53 10.84 -22.35 11.78
N PRO A 54 10.55 -23.59 11.32
CA PRO A 54 10.44 -23.88 9.90
C PRO A 54 9.47 -22.92 9.19
N THR A 55 9.82 -22.46 7.99
CA THR A 55 8.96 -21.52 7.24
C THR A 55 7.59 -22.15 6.92
N ASP A 56 7.52 -23.47 6.79
CA ASP A 56 6.23 -24.18 6.67
C ASP A 56 5.39 -24.08 7.94
N THR A 57 6.00 -24.16 9.12
CA THR A 57 5.32 -23.92 10.40
C THR A 57 4.79 -22.49 10.47
N GLN A 58 5.54 -21.49 10.02
CA GLN A 58 5.06 -20.09 9.96
C GLN A 58 3.80 -19.98 9.09
N LYS A 59 3.79 -20.61 7.91
CA LYS A 59 2.62 -20.70 7.03
C LYS A 59 1.43 -21.37 7.72
N ASN A 60 1.66 -22.51 8.37
CA ASN A 60 0.60 -23.25 9.07
C ASN A 60 0.04 -22.41 10.25
N THR A 61 0.89 -21.69 10.97
CA THR A 61 0.48 -20.75 12.03
C THR A 61 -0.44 -19.65 11.49
N VAL A 62 -0.12 -19.05 10.34
CA VAL A 62 -0.98 -18.04 9.71
C VAL A 62 -2.36 -18.62 9.38
N TYR A 63 -2.44 -19.80 8.76
CA TYR A 63 -3.73 -20.44 8.47
C TYR A 63 -4.52 -20.78 9.74
N ALA A 64 -3.85 -21.32 10.76
CA ALA A 64 -4.49 -21.69 12.02
C ALA A 64 -5.05 -20.46 12.75
N LEU A 65 -4.26 -19.39 12.89
CA LEU A 65 -4.68 -18.18 13.59
C LEU A 65 -5.68 -17.36 12.77
N ALA A 66 -5.64 -17.41 11.43
CA ALA A 66 -6.64 -16.74 10.59
C ALA A 66 -8.06 -17.27 10.86
N LYS A 67 -8.21 -18.56 11.23
CA LYS A 67 -9.51 -19.13 11.59
C LYS A 67 -10.16 -18.35 12.73
N GLU A 68 -9.42 -18.12 13.82
CA GLU A 68 -9.95 -17.60 15.07
C GLU A 68 -9.80 -16.07 15.21
N HIS A 69 -8.75 -15.49 14.61
CA HIS A 69 -8.35 -14.11 14.88
C HIS A 69 -8.45 -13.15 13.68
N PHE A 70 -8.59 -13.65 12.45
CA PHE A 70 -8.84 -12.76 11.30
C PHE A 70 -10.34 -12.42 11.18
N THR A 71 -10.87 -11.69 12.15
CA THR A 71 -12.30 -11.34 12.24
C THR A 71 -12.56 -9.84 12.11
N GLY A 72 -11.55 -9.01 12.39
CA GLY A 72 -11.58 -7.56 12.23
C GLY A 72 -10.59 -7.10 11.17
N THR A 73 -9.88 -5.99 11.35
CA THR A 73 -9.04 -5.42 10.29
C THR A 73 -7.74 -6.22 10.05
N ILE A 74 -7.03 -5.95 8.94
CA ILE A 74 -5.74 -6.61 8.68
C ILE A 74 -4.66 -6.18 9.68
N GLU A 75 -4.74 -4.96 10.19
CA GLU A 75 -3.85 -4.40 11.21
C GLU A 75 -3.98 -5.19 12.53
N GLU A 76 -5.22 -5.44 12.98
CA GLU A 76 -5.49 -6.25 14.18
C GLU A 76 -4.98 -7.68 14.03
N PHE A 77 -5.19 -8.28 12.86
CA PHE A 77 -4.65 -9.62 12.58
C PHE A 77 -3.11 -9.63 12.52
N GLY A 78 -2.51 -8.60 11.92
CA GLY A 78 -1.06 -8.40 11.89
C GLY A 78 -0.46 -8.27 13.29
N LEU A 79 -1.09 -7.47 14.17
CA LEU A 79 -0.73 -7.34 15.59
C LEU A 79 -0.79 -8.68 16.32
N HIS A 80 -1.87 -9.43 16.11
CA HIS A 80 -2.02 -10.75 16.72
C HIS A 80 -0.91 -11.72 16.26
N LEU A 81 -0.63 -11.79 14.95
CA LEU A 81 0.43 -12.65 14.40
C LEU A 81 1.81 -12.25 14.93
N ALA A 82 2.15 -10.96 14.90
CA ALA A 82 3.44 -10.46 15.35
C ALA A 82 3.67 -10.77 16.83
N HIS A 83 2.67 -10.53 17.67
CA HIS A 83 2.68 -10.88 19.08
C HIS A 83 2.85 -12.39 19.31
N PHE A 84 2.11 -13.22 18.56
CA PHE A 84 2.20 -14.68 18.68
C PHE A 84 3.61 -15.20 18.39
N PHE A 85 4.25 -14.73 17.32
CA PHE A 85 5.59 -15.19 16.97
C PHE A 85 6.64 -14.80 18.01
N VAL A 86 6.63 -13.54 18.48
CA VAL A 86 7.61 -13.06 19.48
C VAL A 86 7.41 -13.75 20.83
N THR A 87 6.17 -13.93 21.30
CA THR A 87 5.90 -14.49 22.63
C THR A 87 6.10 -16.00 22.74
N ARG A 88 5.96 -16.75 21.63
CA ARG A 88 6.08 -18.21 21.62
C ARG A 88 7.48 -18.73 21.27
N ASN A 89 8.38 -17.85 20.84
CA ASN A 89 9.70 -18.22 20.37
C ASN A 89 10.75 -17.29 21.01
N PRO A 90 11.36 -17.69 22.15
CA PRO A 90 12.27 -16.82 22.91
C PRO A 90 13.49 -16.32 22.14
N GLN A 91 13.92 -17.04 21.10
CA GLN A 91 15.03 -16.66 20.23
C GLN A 91 14.68 -15.54 19.24
N ILE A 92 13.39 -15.23 19.04
CA ILE A 92 12.92 -14.21 18.11
C ILE A 92 12.89 -12.86 18.83
N SER A 93 13.71 -11.92 18.36
CA SER A 93 13.74 -10.54 18.88
C SER A 93 12.77 -9.61 18.17
N GLN A 94 12.38 -9.93 16.93
CA GLN A 94 11.41 -9.16 16.16
C GLN A 94 10.62 -10.04 15.20
N ALA A 95 9.32 -9.78 15.10
CA ALA A 95 8.46 -10.29 14.03
C ALA A 95 7.92 -9.13 13.20
N ARG A 96 8.08 -9.20 11.89
CA ARG A 96 7.50 -8.26 10.92
C ARG A 96 6.50 -9.01 10.03
N ILE A 97 5.26 -8.55 10.07
CA ILE A 97 4.12 -9.12 9.35
C ILE A 97 3.67 -8.11 8.31
N SER A 98 3.63 -8.51 7.04
CA SER A 98 3.04 -7.70 5.97
C SER A 98 1.80 -8.38 5.43
N ILE A 99 0.71 -7.64 5.28
CA ILE A 99 -0.56 -8.15 4.78
C ILE A 99 -1.05 -7.25 3.66
N GLU A 100 -1.45 -7.87 2.57
CA GLU A 100 -2.15 -7.21 1.46
C GLU A 100 -3.55 -7.79 1.36
N GLU A 101 -4.56 -6.93 1.31
CA GLU A 101 -5.95 -7.32 1.13
C GLU A 101 -6.46 -6.97 -0.26
N HIS A 102 -7.05 -7.96 -0.92
CA HIS A 102 -7.65 -7.80 -2.24
C HIS A 102 -9.07 -7.26 -2.14
N SER A 103 -9.40 -6.32 -3.02
CA SER A 103 -10.74 -5.75 -3.11
C SER A 103 -11.72 -6.70 -3.81
N TRP A 104 -12.85 -6.94 -3.17
CA TRP A 104 -14.01 -7.62 -3.74
C TRP A 104 -15.23 -6.74 -3.58
N GLN A 105 -15.99 -6.57 -4.67
CA GLN A 105 -17.20 -5.76 -4.66
C GLN A 105 -18.41 -6.68 -4.56
N ARG A 106 -19.21 -6.50 -3.51
CA ARG A 106 -20.48 -7.21 -3.38
C ARG A 106 -21.40 -6.79 -4.53
N MET A 107 -21.94 -7.77 -5.26
CA MET A 107 -22.88 -7.51 -6.34
C MET A 107 -24.13 -6.83 -5.77
N GLN A 108 -24.69 -5.87 -6.51
CA GLN A 108 -25.92 -5.18 -6.14
C GLN A 108 -26.90 -5.18 -7.31
N PHE A 109 -28.18 -5.46 -7.05
CA PHE A 109 -29.27 -5.46 -8.01
C PHE A 109 -30.44 -4.70 -7.42
N ASP A 110 -31.05 -3.77 -8.17
CA ASP A 110 -32.20 -2.98 -7.74
C ASP A 110 -32.00 -2.26 -6.37
N GLY A 111 -30.77 -1.79 -6.12
CA GLY A 111 -30.40 -1.13 -4.86
C GLY A 111 -30.20 -2.07 -3.67
N GLN A 112 -30.29 -3.39 -3.88
CA GLN A 112 -30.09 -4.41 -2.85
C GLN A 112 -28.78 -5.16 -3.04
N ALA A 113 -28.03 -5.32 -1.95
CA ALA A 113 -26.79 -6.06 -1.96
C ALA A 113 -27.03 -7.58 -1.95
N HIS A 114 -26.34 -8.32 -2.82
CA HIS A 114 -26.45 -9.78 -2.87
C HIS A 114 -25.84 -10.41 -1.61
N THR A 115 -26.51 -11.43 -1.07
CA THR A 115 -26.16 -12.04 0.22
C THR A 115 -24.80 -12.73 0.20
N HIS A 116 -24.40 -13.31 -0.93
CA HIS A 116 -23.15 -14.11 -1.02
C HIS A 116 -22.43 -14.08 -2.38
N ALA A 117 -22.63 -13.04 -3.20
CA ALA A 117 -22.01 -12.95 -4.53
C ALA A 117 -21.22 -11.64 -4.71
N PHE A 118 -20.06 -11.75 -5.37
CA PHE A 118 -19.06 -10.68 -5.48
C PHE A 118 -18.45 -10.65 -6.89
N THR A 119 -18.18 -9.46 -7.41
CA THR A 119 -17.29 -9.21 -8.56
C THR A 119 -15.91 -8.81 -8.06
N GLY A 120 -14.88 -9.00 -8.90
CA GLY A 120 -13.55 -8.44 -8.61
C GLY A 120 -13.64 -6.93 -8.40
N GLY A 121 -12.95 -6.43 -7.37
CA GLY A 121 -12.82 -5.00 -7.13
C GLY A 121 -11.80 -4.32 -8.05
N SER A 122 -11.42 -3.09 -7.71
CA SER A 122 -10.29 -2.42 -8.35
C SER A 122 -8.98 -3.18 -8.07
N THR A 123 -7.93 -2.84 -8.82
CA THR A 123 -6.57 -3.36 -8.57
C THR A 123 -5.98 -2.90 -7.24
N GLU A 124 -6.57 -1.87 -6.63
CA GLU A 124 -6.19 -1.34 -5.34
C GLU A 124 -6.20 -2.42 -4.26
N LYS A 125 -5.14 -2.43 -3.45
CA LYS A 125 -5.03 -3.26 -2.26
C LYS A 125 -4.85 -2.39 -1.04
N ARG A 126 -5.58 -2.71 0.03
CA ARG A 126 -5.26 -2.21 1.37
C ARG A 126 -4.07 -3.00 1.90
N THR A 127 -3.15 -2.32 2.57
CA THR A 127 -1.93 -2.93 3.09
C THR A 127 -1.73 -2.60 4.56
N THR A 128 -1.07 -3.49 5.28
CA THR A 128 -0.50 -3.19 6.60
C THR A 128 0.86 -3.85 6.75
N VAL A 129 1.73 -3.21 7.51
CA VAL A 129 2.96 -3.78 8.04
C VAL A 129 2.95 -3.59 9.55
N VAL A 130 3.00 -4.69 10.28
CA VAL A 130 3.14 -4.69 11.73
C VAL A 130 4.50 -5.23 12.11
N THR A 131 5.27 -4.44 12.87
CA THR A 131 6.55 -4.86 13.44
C THR A 131 6.43 -4.91 14.94
N GLN A 132 6.66 -6.07 15.55
CA GLN A 132 6.73 -6.24 17.00
C GLN A 132 8.15 -6.55 17.41
N ASN A 133 8.72 -5.75 18.31
CA ASN A 133 10.01 -6.02 18.97
C ASN A 133 9.90 -5.71 20.48
N ALA A 134 11.05 -5.58 21.17
CA ALA A 134 11.12 -5.28 22.60
C ALA A 134 10.61 -3.87 22.98
N GLU A 135 10.62 -2.91 22.05
CA GLU A 135 10.14 -1.54 22.27
C GLU A 135 8.61 -1.44 22.13
N GLY A 136 8.00 -2.40 21.43
CA GLY A 136 6.56 -2.51 21.24
C GLY A 136 6.17 -2.78 19.79
N PRO A 137 4.86 -2.80 19.51
CA PRO A 137 4.34 -2.87 18.15
C PRO A 137 4.38 -1.50 17.45
N VAL A 138 4.84 -1.49 16.20
CA VAL A 138 4.70 -0.38 15.24
C VAL A 138 3.77 -0.86 14.11
N VAL A 139 2.77 -0.05 13.78
CA VAL A 139 1.77 -0.36 12.74
C VAL A 139 1.86 0.69 11.63
N LEU A 140 2.18 0.23 10.43
CA LEU A 140 2.03 0.98 9.20
C LEU A 140 0.80 0.45 8.49
N SER A 141 -0.04 1.35 7.99
CA SER A 141 -1.15 0.99 7.08
C SER A 141 -0.98 1.73 5.78
N GLY A 142 -1.66 1.26 4.74
CA GLY A 142 -1.46 1.82 3.43
C GLY A 142 -2.42 1.31 2.38
N LEU A 143 -2.18 1.79 1.18
CA LEU A 143 -2.77 1.31 -0.05
C LEU A 143 -1.70 1.24 -1.14
N LYS A 144 -1.91 0.35 -2.10
CA LYS A 144 -1.10 0.29 -3.32
C LYS A 144 -1.96 -0.12 -4.50
N ASP A 145 -1.39 0.01 -5.69
CA ASP A 145 -2.09 -0.28 -6.96
C ASP A 145 -3.34 0.58 -7.19
N LEU A 146 -3.43 1.75 -6.53
CA LEU A 146 -4.52 2.72 -6.69
C LEU A 146 -4.28 3.56 -7.95
N LEU A 147 -5.00 3.24 -9.02
CA LEU A 147 -4.93 4.00 -10.27
C LEU A 147 -5.75 5.28 -10.18
N LEU A 148 -5.10 6.43 -10.33
CA LEU A 148 -5.69 7.77 -10.33
C LEU A 148 -5.41 8.47 -11.64
N LEU A 149 -6.39 9.22 -12.14
CA LEU A 149 -6.23 10.09 -13.30
C LEU A 149 -7.10 11.33 -13.14
N LYS A 150 -6.52 12.50 -13.45
CA LYS A 150 -7.28 13.71 -13.76
C LYS A 150 -6.86 14.28 -15.10
N THR A 151 -7.82 14.82 -15.83
CA THR A 151 -7.66 15.21 -17.24
C THR A 151 -7.11 16.63 -17.44
N THR A 152 -7.04 17.42 -16.37
CA THR A 152 -6.60 18.82 -16.37
C THR A 152 -6.12 19.20 -14.95
N ASP A 153 -5.88 20.49 -14.71
CA ASP A 153 -5.36 21.05 -13.45
C ASP A 153 -4.04 20.39 -13.03
N SER A 154 -3.21 20.08 -14.02
CA SER A 154 -1.82 19.69 -13.85
C SER A 154 -0.94 20.36 -14.89
N GLY A 155 0.13 21.02 -14.43
CA GLY A 155 1.17 21.59 -15.28
C GLY A 155 2.55 21.04 -14.92
N PHE A 156 3.53 21.39 -15.75
CA PHE A 156 4.95 21.19 -15.47
C PHE A 156 5.76 22.18 -16.31
N GLU A 157 6.25 23.22 -15.65
CA GLU A 157 6.90 24.40 -16.25
C GLU A 157 8.04 24.87 -15.34
N ASN A 158 8.89 25.75 -15.85
CA ASN A 158 10.05 26.34 -15.17
C ASN A 158 11.05 25.30 -14.64
N PHE A 159 11.19 24.17 -15.34
CA PHE A 159 12.20 23.17 -15.03
C PHE A 159 13.56 23.52 -15.66
N ILE A 160 14.61 22.93 -15.13
CA ILE A 160 15.98 23.10 -15.65
C ILE A 160 16.03 22.62 -17.09
N GLN A 161 16.65 23.41 -17.97
CA GLN A 161 16.90 23.04 -19.36
C GLN A 161 18.41 22.88 -19.57
N ASP A 162 18.83 21.71 -20.00
CA ASP A 162 20.19 21.37 -20.40
C ASP A 162 20.24 20.92 -21.87
N GLU A 163 21.41 20.47 -22.34
CA GLU A 163 21.61 20.02 -23.72
C GLU A 163 20.75 18.80 -24.14
N TYR A 164 20.15 18.07 -23.19
CA TYR A 164 19.31 16.90 -23.43
C TYR A 164 17.81 17.17 -23.23
N THR A 165 17.43 18.40 -22.88
CA THR A 165 16.05 18.76 -22.56
C THR A 165 15.25 19.08 -23.83
N VAL A 166 14.43 18.12 -24.26
CA VAL A 166 13.48 18.28 -25.40
C VAL A 166 12.02 18.42 -24.97
N LEU A 167 11.75 18.23 -23.67
CA LEU A 167 10.41 18.32 -23.11
C LEU A 167 9.90 19.76 -23.23
N LYS A 168 8.71 19.93 -23.80
CA LYS A 168 8.02 21.21 -23.81
C LYS A 168 7.32 21.43 -22.47
N GLU A 169 7.41 22.66 -21.96
CA GLU A 169 6.61 23.10 -20.84
C GLU A 169 5.12 23.02 -21.18
N THR A 170 4.29 22.76 -20.17
CA THR A 170 2.84 22.80 -20.32
C THR A 170 2.16 23.26 -19.05
N ALA A 171 1.24 24.21 -19.19
CA ALA A 171 0.38 24.68 -18.11
C ALA A 171 -0.77 23.70 -17.81
N ASP A 172 -1.10 22.82 -18.77
CA ASP A 172 -2.18 21.84 -18.64
C ASP A 172 -1.83 20.50 -19.30
N ARG A 173 -2.05 19.40 -18.57
CA ARG A 173 -1.83 18.03 -19.02
C ARG A 173 -2.63 17.05 -18.17
N ILE A 174 -2.79 15.84 -18.70
CA ILE A 174 -3.26 14.69 -17.91
C ILE A 174 -2.22 14.36 -16.83
N LEU A 175 -2.69 14.15 -15.61
CA LEU A 175 -1.92 13.53 -14.53
C LEU A 175 -2.51 12.17 -14.22
N ALA A 176 -1.76 11.11 -14.52
CA ALA A 176 -2.13 9.74 -14.18
C ALA A 176 -1.04 9.08 -13.33
N THR A 177 -1.44 8.31 -12.33
CA THR A 177 -0.50 7.63 -11.43
C THR A 177 -1.09 6.33 -10.88
N GLN A 178 -0.23 5.34 -10.62
CA GLN A 178 -0.56 4.18 -9.82
C GLN A 178 0.01 4.42 -8.41
N CYS A 179 -0.79 5.06 -7.57
CA CYS A 179 -0.38 5.56 -6.27
C CYS A 179 -0.16 4.40 -5.27
N GLU A 180 0.92 4.49 -4.52
CA GLU A 180 1.15 3.75 -3.29
C GLU A 180 1.35 4.76 -2.15
N ALA A 181 0.64 4.55 -1.05
CA ALA A 181 0.71 5.39 0.13
C ALA A 181 0.82 4.50 1.37
N THR A 182 1.74 4.83 2.26
CA THR A 182 1.94 4.15 3.54
C THR A 182 2.01 5.21 4.63
N TRP A 183 1.40 4.95 5.78
CA TRP A 183 1.43 5.84 6.93
C TRP A 183 1.66 5.06 8.22
N GLU A 184 2.47 5.62 9.11
CA GLU A 184 2.74 5.06 10.45
C GLU A 184 1.76 5.67 11.46
N TYR A 185 1.14 4.82 12.29
CA TYR A 185 0.32 5.28 13.41
C TYR A 185 1.16 5.52 14.68
N THR A 186 0.72 6.46 15.51
CA THR A 186 1.33 6.75 16.82
C THR A 186 0.88 5.81 17.93
N ALA A 187 -0.16 4.99 17.68
CA ALA A 187 -0.73 4.04 18.63
C ALA A 187 -1.32 2.81 17.92
N THR A 188 -1.65 1.78 18.70
CA THR A 188 -2.18 0.50 18.17
C THR A 188 -3.62 0.20 18.54
N ALA A 189 -4.18 0.88 19.53
CA ALA A 189 -5.60 0.78 19.90
C ALA A 189 -6.40 1.84 19.14
N LEU A 190 -6.64 1.59 17.85
CA LEU A 190 -7.27 2.54 16.92
C LEU A 190 -8.40 1.87 16.14
N ASP A 191 -9.36 2.67 15.68
CA ASP A 191 -10.34 2.24 14.67
C ASP A 191 -9.69 2.29 13.29
N PHE A 192 -8.95 1.23 12.95
CA PHE A 192 -8.19 1.16 11.70
C PHE A 192 -9.09 1.20 10.46
N GLU A 193 -10.33 0.69 10.53
CA GLU A 193 -11.28 0.76 9.42
C GLU A 193 -11.68 2.20 9.14
N ALA A 194 -12.16 2.92 10.17
CA ALA A 194 -12.55 4.31 10.01
C ALA A 194 -11.37 5.19 9.54
N LEU A 195 -10.18 4.99 10.11
CA LEU A 195 -8.98 5.74 9.73
C LEU A 195 -8.56 5.47 8.29
N PHE A 196 -8.59 4.21 7.83
CA PHE A 196 -8.29 3.89 6.44
C PHE A 196 -9.23 4.60 5.48
N GLN A 197 -10.54 4.56 5.74
CA GLN A 197 -11.53 5.23 4.88
C GLN A 197 -11.34 6.75 4.85
N GLN A 198 -11.06 7.36 6.00
CA GLN A 198 -10.83 8.80 6.13
C GLN A 198 -9.56 9.23 5.41
N ILE A 199 -8.44 8.55 5.64
CA ILE A 199 -7.15 8.84 5.01
C ILE A 199 -7.23 8.65 3.49
N ARG A 200 -7.84 7.55 3.03
CA ARG A 200 -8.08 7.31 1.59
C ARG A 200 -8.94 8.40 0.98
N THR A 201 -9.99 8.84 1.66
CA THR A 201 -10.85 9.94 1.20
C THR A 201 -10.08 11.26 1.11
N SER A 202 -9.25 11.58 2.12
CA SER A 202 -8.37 12.75 2.09
C SER A 202 -7.43 12.70 0.89
N LEU A 203 -6.77 11.57 0.66
CA LEU A 203 -5.88 11.38 -0.49
C LEU A 203 -6.60 11.64 -1.82
N LEU A 204 -7.77 11.01 -2.02
CA LEU A 204 -8.54 11.15 -3.25
C LEU A 204 -9.03 12.59 -3.46
N ARG A 205 -9.55 13.22 -2.40
CA ARG A 205 -10.03 14.61 -2.45
C ARG A 205 -8.89 15.56 -2.81
N THR A 206 -7.76 15.46 -2.12
CA THR A 206 -6.59 16.31 -2.41
C THR A 206 -6.09 16.10 -3.84
N PHE A 207 -5.99 14.85 -4.32
CA PHE A 207 -5.59 14.59 -5.71
C PHE A 207 -6.53 15.27 -6.72
N SER A 208 -7.86 15.19 -6.48
CA SER A 208 -8.87 15.75 -7.38
C SER A 208 -8.95 17.28 -7.35
N GLU A 209 -8.80 17.91 -6.19
CA GLU A 209 -9.03 19.35 -6.00
C GLU A 209 -7.74 20.19 -6.13
N HIS A 210 -6.57 19.60 -5.87
CA HIS A 210 -5.30 20.33 -5.86
C HIS A 210 -4.81 20.67 -7.26
N LYS A 211 -4.60 21.96 -7.57
CA LYS A 211 -3.92 22.35 -8.82
C LYS A 211 -2.46 21.92 -8.78
N SER A 212 -2.12 20.93 -9.60
CA SER A 212 -0.83 20.25 -9.60
C SER A 212 0.20 21.04 -10.42
N LEU A 213 1.21 21.61 -9.77
CA LEU A 213 2.34 22.26 -10.46
C LEU A 213 3.47 21.27 -10.79
N SER A 214 3.46 20.13 -10.09
CA SER A 214 4.31 18.97 -10.32
C SER A 214 3.74 17.78 -9.54
N VAL A 215 4.21 16.57 -9.84
CA VAL A 215 3.81 15.39 -9.05
C VAL A 215 4.32 15.51 -7.62
N GLN A 216 5.53 16.04 -7.42
CA GLN A 216 6.12 16.34 -6.11
C GLN A 216 5.23 17.28 -5.29
N HIS A 217 4.72 18.35 -5.90
CA HIS A 217 3.81 19.29 -5.24
C HIS A 217 2.52 18.60 -4.80
N THR A 218 1.95 17.74 -5.65
CA THR A 218 0.74 16.99 -5.32
C THR A 218 0.97 15.97 -4.21
N LEU A 219 2.11 15.27 -4.26
CA LEU A 219 2.54 14.31 -3.26
C LEU A 219 2.64 14.97 -1.88
N TYR A 220 3.33 16.11 -1.80
CA TYR A 220 3.46 16.86 -0.56
C TYR A 220 2.10 17.30 -0.03
N SER A 221 1.23 17.88 -0.87
CA SER A 221 -0.11 18.32 -0.46
C SER A 221 -0.99 17.17 0.04
N ILE A 222 -0.89 15.97 -0.54
CA ILE A 222 -1.58 14.78 -0.03
C ILE A 222 -1.09 14.43 1.37
N GLY A 223 0.24 14.31 1.56
CA GLY A 223 0.82 13.95 2.85
C GLY A 223 0.52 14.99 3.94
N GLU A 224 0.66 16.27 3.61
CA GLU A 224 0.33 17.39 4.50
C GLU A 224 -1.14 17.36 4.93
N LYS A 225 -2.08 17.18 3.99
CA LYS A 225 -3.51 17.14 4.30
C LYS A 225 -3.87 15.97 5.22
N ILE A 226 -3.31 14.79 4.96
CA ILE A 226 -3.52 13.61 5.82
C ILE A 226 -3.02 13.88 7.24
N LEU A 227 -1.80 14.42 7.38
CA LEU A 227 -1.25 14.73 8.71
C LEU A 227 -2.04 15.82 9.43
N GLN A 228 -2.56 16.83 8.73
CA GLN A 228 -3.41 17.85 9.34
C GLN A 228 -4.76 17.29 9.85
N GLU A 229 -5.34 16.32 9.14
CA GLU A 229 -6.65 15.76 9.49
C GLU A 229 -6.58 14.61 10.51
N GLN A 230 -5.43 13.95 10.63
CA GLN A 230 -5.30 12.68 11.36
C GLN A 230 -4.15 12.73 12.36
N GLU A 231 -4.39 13.26 13.56
CA GLU A 231 -3.38 13.40 14.63
C GLU A 231 -2.67 12.08 15.01
N VAL A 232 -3.37 10.95 14.86
CA VAL A 232 -2.84 9.61 15.14
C VAL A 232 -1.88 9.10 14.07
N VAL A 233 -1.69 9.82 12.97
CA VAL A 233 -0.70 9.51 11.93
C VAL A 233 0.58 10.30 12.19
N LYS A 234 1.71 9.60 12.25
CA LYS A 234 3.04 10.14 12.52
C LYS A 234 3.71 10.68 11.25
N GLU A 235 3.67 9.91 10.18
CA GLU A 235 4.27 10.22 8.88
C GLU A 235 3.52 9.53 7.75
N VAL A 236 3.65 10.06 6.53
CA VAL A 236 3.06 9.51 5.31
C VAL A 236 4.11 9.45 4.21
N SER A 237 4.40 8.25 3.72
CA SER A 237 5.23 7.98 2.55
C SER A 237 4.36 7.72 1.33
N LEU A 238 4.72 8.32 0.20
CA LEU A 238 4.02 8.15 -1.07
C LEU A 238 5.00 7.79 -2.20
N ILE A 239 4.52 6.96 -3.11
CA ILE A 239 5.14 6.65 -4.40
C ILE A 239 4.09 6.94 -5.48
N MET A 240 4.41 7.86 -6.38
CA MET A 240 3.50 8.35 -7.42
C MET A 240 4.21 8.31 -8.78
N PRO A 241 4.29 7.14 -9.44
CA PRO A 241 4.83 7.06 -10.79
C PRO A 241 3.95 7.87 -11.74
N ASN A 242 4.55 8.68 -12.61
CA ASN A 242 3.83 9.47 -13.61
C ASN A 242 3.57 8.62 -14.85
N LYS A 243 2.36 8.06 -14.97
CA LYS A 243 1.94 7.28 -16.13
C LYS A 243 1.61 8.25 -17.28
N HIS A 244 2.38 8.18 -18.35
CA HIS A 244 2.32 9.19 -19.39
C HIS A 244 1.12 8.99 -20.34
N HIS A 245 0.39 10.08 -20.55
CA HIS A 245 -0.53 10.27 -21.66
C HIS A 245 0.05 11.40 -22.52
N ILE A 246 0.75 11.04 -23.60
CA ILE A 246 1.50 12.00 -24.42
C ILE A 246 0.61 12.44 -25.59
N PRO A 247 0.37 13.75 -25.80
CA PRO A 247 -0.39 14.22 -26.95
C PRO A 247 0.16 13.64 -28.26
N PHE A 248 -0.68 12.98 -29.05
CA PHE A 248 -0.25 12.39 -30.30
C PHE A 248 -0.17 13.45 -31.39
N ASN A 249 0.92 13.47 -32.16
CA ASN A 249 1.07 14.43 -33.25
C ASN A 249 0.19 14.04 -34.45
N LEU A 250 -0.92 14.75 -34.63
CA LEU A 250 -1.83 14.58 -35.76
C LEU A 250 -1.50 15.47 -36.98
N GLU A 251 -0.57 16.42 -36.86
CA GLU A 251 -0.21 17.35 -37.95
C GLU A 251 0.34 16.61 -39.17
N GLN A 252 0.99 15.46 -38.96
CA GLN A 252 1.46 14.56 -40.03
C GLN A 252 0.33 14.05 -40.94
N PHE A 253 -0.93 14.14 -40.50
CA PHE A 253 -2.12 13.79 -41.27
C PHE A 253 -2.95 15.01 -41.68
N GLY A 254 -2.44 16.24 -41.45
CA GLY A 254 -3.16 17.49 -41.73
C GLY A 254 -4.29 17.79 -40.73
N LEU A 255 -4.25 17.22 -39.53
CA LEU A 255 -5.24 17.40 -38.47
C LEU A 255 -4.63 18.10 -37.25
N GLU A 256 -5.39 18.99 -36.62
CA GLU A 256 -5.03 19.62 -35.35
C GLU A 256 -5.45 18.70 -34.18
N ASN A 257 -4.59 18.52 -33.17
CA ASN A 257 -4.96 17.79 -31.94
C ASN A 257 -5.14 18.79 -30.78
N LYS A 258 -6.38 18.99 -30.32
CA LYS A 258 -6.69 19.93 -29.23
C LYS A 258 -6.68 19.24 -27.86
N ASN A 259 -5.62 18.48 -27.58
CA ASN A 259 -5.52 17.63 -26.38
C ASN A 259 -6.65 16.59 -26.30
N GLU A 260 -6.98 15.97 -27.43
CA GLU A 260 -8.05 14.98 -27.54
C GLU A 260 -7.50 13.56 -27.65
N ILE A 261 -6.41 13.39 -28.40
CA ILE A 261 -5.78 12.09 -28.65
C ILE A 261 -4.41 12.01 -27.99
N PHE A 262 -4.20 10.96 -27.19
CA PHE A 262 -2.97 10.71 -26.45
C PHE A 262 -2.46 9.29 -26.69
N VAL A 263 -1.14 9.14 -26.72
CA VAL A 263 -0.48 7.85 -26.54
C VAL A 263 -0.47 7.54 -25.05
N ALA A 264 -1.24 6.53 -24.64
CA ALA A 264 -1.16 5.97 -23.30
C ALA A 264 -0.01 4.95 -23.26
N THR A 265 0.94 5.14 -22.35
CA THR A 265 2.07 4.21 -22.19
C THR A 265 2.29 3.82 -20.74
N ASP A 266 2.63 2.55 -20.54
CA ASP A 266 3.04 2.01 -19.25
C ASP A 266 4.54 2.14 -18.99
N ALA A 267 5.36 2.46 -20.01
CA ALA A 267 6.80 2.62 -19.88
C ALA A 267 7.43 3.51 -21.00
N PRO A 268 8.52 4.25 -20.71
CA PRO A 268 9.03 4.56 -19.38
C PRO A 268 8.05 5.47 -18.62
N PHE A 269 8.20 5.59 -17.30
CA PHE A 269 7.42 6.49 -16.45
C PHE A 269 8.33 7.25 -15.50
N GLY A 270 7.97 8.48 -15.16
CA GLY A 270 8.62 9.20 -14.05
C GLY A 270 8.35 8.49 -12.73
N TYR A 271 9.31 8.48 -11.81
CA TYR A 271 9.17 7.84 -10.50
C TYR A 271 9.39 8.87 -9.40
N ILE A 272 8.33 9.23 -8.69
CA ILE A 272 8.35 10.28 -7.67
C ILE A 272 8.01 9.65 -6.33
N THR A 273 8.84 9.91 -5.32
CA THR A 273 8.65 9.42 -3.96
C THR A 273 8.90 10.52 -2.96
N GLY A 274 8.25 10.47 -1.81
CA GLY A 274 8.52 11.38 -0.70
C GLY A 274 7.84 10.90 0.58
N THR A 275 8.40 11.32 1.71
CA THR A 275 7.82 11.11 3.04
C THR A 275 7.59 12.46 3.67
N VAL A 276 6.34 12.73 4.05
CA VAL A 276 5.95 13.92 4.80
C VAL A 276 5.86 13.52 6.26
N VAL A 277 6.53 14.28 7.12
CA VAL A 277 6.56 14.09 8.58
C VAL A 277 6.00 15.32 9.26
N ARG A 278 5.59 15.20 10.51
CA ARG A 278 5.28 16.36 11.37
C ARG A 278 6.58 17.05 11.79
N ASP A 279 6.51 18.36 12.02
CA ASP A 279 7.59 19.14 12.66
C ASP A 279 7.83 18.71 14.12
#